data_AF-A0A976E6A0-F1
#
_entry.id   AF-A0A976E6A0-F1
#
_cell.length_a   1.000
_cell.length_b   1.000
_cell.length_c   1.000
_cell.angle_alpha   90.00
_cell.angle_beta   90.00
_cell.angle_gamma   90.00
#
_symmetry.space_group_name_H-M   'P 1'
#
loop_
_entity.id
_entity.type
_entity.pdbx_description
1 polymer ?
#
loop_
_entity_poly.entity_id
_entity_poly.type
_entity_poly.pdbx_seq_one_letter_code
_entity_poly.pdbx_strand_id
1 'polypeptide(L)'
;MLTGLEKRVITGSAIIGTIVGGLLAYAVFAFTKEFEMQQGISYGALCTAVNAALAFFMTIFATVCFLGIGSIFVIRWLSNRNPED
;
A
#
# COMPACT_ATOMS: atom_id res chain seq x y z
N MET A 1 0.23 23.20 9.16
CA MET A 1 0.77 23.22 7.78
C MET A 1 1.84 22.14 7.70
N LEU A 2 1.75 21.18 6.77
CA LEU A 2 2.84 20.20 6.60
C LEU A 2 4.08 20.89 6.03
N THR A 3 5.24 20.56 6.58
CA THR A 3 6.52 21.05 6.06
C THR A 3 6.81 20.45 4.67
N GLY A 4 7.68 21.09 3.89
CA GLY A 4 8.05 20.61 2.55
C GLY A 4 8.63 19.17 2.56
N LEU A 5 9.27 18.79 3.66
CA LEU A 5 9.81 17.44 3.89
C LEU A 5 8.70 16.41 4.11
N GLU A 6 7.72 16.71 4.97
CA GLU A 6 6.59 15.82 5.25
C GLU A 6 5.76 15.53 3.99
N LYS A 7 5.57 16.54 3.11
CA LYS A 7 4.92 16.34 1.81
C LYS A 7 5.70 15.36 0.92
N ARG A 8 7.03 15.46 0.87
CA ARG A 8 7.87 14.55 0.08
C ARG A 8 7.80 13.11 0.60
N VAL A 9 7.77 12.91 1.92
CA VAL A 9 7.65 11.59 2.53
C VAL A 9 6.29 10.94 2.21
N ILE A 10 5.21 11.72 2.26
CA ILE A 10 3.87 11.23 1.87
C ILE A 10 3.82 10.91 0.38
N THR A 11 4.35 11.77 -0.49
CA THR A 11 4.39 11.49 -1.93
C THR A 11 5.26 10.26 -2.24
N GLY A 12 6.41 10.13 -1.59
CA GLY A 12 7.30 8.97 -1.76
C GLY A 12 6.64 7.66 -1.34
N SER A 13 5.97 7.64 -0.17
CA SER A 13 5.23 6.47 0.29
C SER A 13 4.03 6.13 -0.61
N ALA A 14 3.36 7.13 -1.20
CA ALA A 14 2.31 6.90 -2.18
C ALA A 14 2.84 6.27 -3.49
N ILE A 15 4.00 6.71 -3.98
CA ILE A 15 4.65 6.12 -5.16
C ILE A 15 5.01 4.65 -4.90
N ILE A 16 5.67 4.38 -3.76
CA ILE A 16 6.01 3.01 -3.35
C ILE A 16 4.75 2.16 -3.22
N GLY A 17 3.72 2.68 -2.55
CA GLY A 17 2.44 1.98 -2.39
C GLY A 17 1.77 1.66 -3.71
N THR A 18 1.88 2.55 -4.71
CA THR A 18 1.32 2.32 -6.06
C THR A 18 2.06 1.21 -6.78
N ILE A 19 3.39 1.17 -6.70
CA ILE A 19 4.21 0.13 -7.33
C ILE A 19 3.93 -1.24 -6.68
N VAL A 20 3.99 -1.29 -5.34
CA VAL A 20 3.76 -2.53 -4.59
C VAL A 20 2.32 -3.00 -4.73
N GLY A 21 1.35 -2.09 -4.66
CA GLY A 21 -0.06 -2.39 -4.88
C GLY A 21 -0.32 -2.94 -6.28
N GLY A 22 0.34 -2.39 -7.31
CA GLY A 22 0.23 -2.87 -8.69
C GLY A 22 0.76 -4.30 -8.85
N LEU A 23 1.91 -4.60 -8.24
CA LEU A 23 2.47 -5.97 -8.20
C LEU A 23 1.53 -6.95 -7.49
N LEU A 24 0.92 -6.52 -6.37
CA LEU A 24 -0.02 -7.36 -5.63
C LEU A 24 -1.30 -7.63 -6.43
N ALA A 25 -1.87 -6.60 -7.08
CA ALA A 25 -3.03 -6.74 -7.95
C ALA A 25 -2.76 -7.69 -9.11
N TYR A 26 -1.57 -7.58 -9.73
CA TYR A 26 -1.12 -8.52 -10.75
C TYR A 26 -1.00 -9.94 -10.21
N ALA A 27 -0.40 -10.12 -9.03
CA ALA A 27 -0.28 -11.43 -8.40
C ALA A 27 -1.66 -12.07 -8.15
N VAL A 28 -2.63 -11.32 -7.63
CA VAL A 28 -4.01 -11.80 -7.43
C VAL A 28 -4.61 -12.29 -8.75
N PHE A 29 -4.42 -11.54 -9.85
CA PHE A 29 -4.92 -11.95 -11.16
C PHE A 29 -4.21 -13.22 -11.67
N ALA A 30 -2.88 -13.28 -11.58
CA ALA A 30 -2.08 -14.41 -12.03
C ALA A 30 -2.43 -15.69 -11.27
N PHE A 31 -2.51 -15.62 -9.93
CA PHE A 31 -2.90 -16.77 -9.12
C PHE A 31 -4.32 -17.22 -9.41
N THR A 32 -5.27 -16.28 -9.58
CA THR A 32 -6.65 -16.65 -9.91
C THR A 32 -6.72 -17.41 -11.24
N LYS A 33 -5.94 -17.00 -12.24
CA LYS A 33 -5.85 -17.70 -13.53
C LYS A 33 -5.21 -19.08 -13.40
N GLU A 34 -4.17 -19.22 -12.59
CA GLU A 34 -3.55 -20.52 -12.34
C GLU A 34 -4.53 -21.47 -11.62
N PHE A 35 -5.29 -20.98 -10.64
CA PHE A 35 -6.32 -21.76 -9.94
C PHE A 35 -7.45 -22.20 -10.87
N GLU A 36 -7.89 -21.34 -11.80
CA GLU A 36 -8.86 -21.71 -12.84
C GLU A 36 -8.35 -22.87 -13.70
N MET A 37 -7.07 -22.85 -14.09
CA MET A 37 -6.46 -23.89 -14.93
C MET A 37 -6.24 -25.20 -14.18
N GLN A 38 -5.78 -25.14 -12.91
CA GLN A 38 -5.40 -26.34 -12.16
C GLN A 38 -6.56 -27.04 -11.44
N GLN A 39 -7.52 -26.27 -10.91
CA GLN A 39 -8.61 -26.82 -10.08
C GLN A 39 -9.98 -26.80 -10.78
N GLY A 40 -10.07 -26.19 -11.97
CA GLY A 40 -11.33 -26.06 -12.72
C GLY A 40 -12.37 -25.17 -12.02
N ILE A 41 -11.98 -24.44 -10.98
CA ILE A 41 -12.85 -23.51 -10.26
C ILE A 41 -12.87 -22.20 -11.03
N SER A 42 -13.94 -21.97 -11.79
CA SER A 42 -14.13 -20.68 -12.48
C SER A 42 -14.46 -19.59 -11.46
N TYR A 43 -13.55 -18.65 -11.30
CA TYR A 43 -13.80 -17.44 -10.53
C TYR A 43 -14.40 -16.39 -11.45
N GLY A 44 -15.50 -15.75 -11.02
CA GLY A 44 -16.12 -14.70 -11.82
C GLY A 44 -15.12 -13.57 -12.07
N ALA A 45 -14.91 -13.20 -13.34
CA ALA A 45 -13.94 -12.16 -13.73
C ALA A 45 -14.16 -10.83 -12.98
N LEU A 46 -15.43 -10.49 -12.69
CA LEU A 46 -15.78 -9.32 -11.89
C LEU A 46 -15.28 -9.43 -10.44
N CYS A 47 -15.40 -10.61 -9.82
CA CYS A 47 -14.94 -10.85 -8.46
C CYS A 47 -13.41 -10.75 -8.37
N THR A 48 -12.69 -11.33 -9.33
CA THR A 48 -11.23 -11.22 -9.42
C THR A 48 -10.77 -9.77 -9.59
N ALA A 49 -11.46 -9.01 -10.44
CA ALA A 49 -11.17 -7.59 -10.64
C ALA A 49 -11.40 -6.77 -9.36
N VAL A 50 -12.49 -7.03 -8.64
CA VAL A 50 -12.78 -6.37 -7.35
C VAL A 50 -11.73 -6.73 -6.30
N ASN A 51 -11.34 -8.00 -6.18
CA ASN A 51 -10.31 -8.43 -5.24
C ASN A 51 -8.94 -7.80 -5.56
N ALA A 52 -8.57 -7.73 -6.83
CA ALA A 52 -7.34 -7.07 -7.25
C ALA A 52 -7.37 -5.56 -6.96
N ALA A 53 -8.50 -4.88 -7.19
CA ALA A 53 -8.67 -3.48 -6.87
C ALA A 53 -8.61 -3.22 -5.35
N LEU A 54 -9.29 -4.04 -4.54
CA LEU A 54 -9.21 -3.95 -3.08
C LEU A 54 -7.79 -4.16 -2.58
N ALA A 55 -7.09 -5.17 -3.08
CA ALA A 55 -5.70 -5.44 -2.73
C ALA A 55 -4.79 -4.24 -3.08
N PHE A 56 -4.99 -3.63 -4.25
CA PHE A 56 -4.27 -2.42 -4.67
C PHE A 56 -4.49 -1.25 -3.70
N PHE A 57 -5.75 -0.89 -3.45
CA PHE A 57 -6.09 0.26 -2.60
C PHE A 57 -5.67 0.04 -1.14
N MET A 58 -5.87 -1.16 -0.60
CA MET A 58 -5.42 -1.50 0.76
C MET A 58 -3.91 -1.39 0.89
N THR A 59 -3.16 -1.82 -0.13
CA THR A 59 -1.69 -1.75 -0.11
C THR A 59 -1.20 -0.31 -0.16
N ILE A 60 -1.80 0.54 -1.02
CA ILE A 60 -1.47 1.97 -1.06
C ILE A 60 -1.75 2.61 0.30
N PHE A 61 -2.94 2.39 0.84
CA PHE A 61 -3.35 2.96 2.11
C PHE A 61 -2.41 2.51 3.24
N ALA A 62 -2.14 1.21 3.35
CA ALA A 62 -1.22 0.67 4.33
C ALA A 62 0.18 1.27 4.19
N THR A 63 0.69 1.42 2.97
CA THR A 63 2.02 1.97 2.72
C THR A 63 2.10 3.44 3.14
N VAL A 64 1.10 4.26 2.80
CA VAL A 64 1.04 5.67 3.19
C VAL A 64 0.87 5.81 4.70
N CYS A 65 0.05 4.97 5.34
CA CYS A 65 -0.12 4.98 6.79
C CYS A 65 1.16 4.60 7.53
N PHE A 66 1.85 3.53 7.12
CA PHE A 66 3.06 3.07 7.80
C PHE A 66 4.28 3.94 7.49
N LEU A 67 4.61 4.11 6.19
CA LEU A 67 5.83 4.79 5.78
C LEU A 67 5.67 6.32 5.75
N GLY A 68 4.45 6.82 5.51
CA GLY A 68 4.16 8.25 5.49
C GLY A 68 3.81 8.78 6.88
N ILE A 69 2.61 8.48 7.35
CA ILE A 69 2.08 9.07 8.59
C ILE A 69 2.80 8.52 9.82
N GLY A 70 3.05 7.21 9.85
CA GLY A 70 3.71 6.53 10.95
C GLY A 70 5.12 7.06 11.19
N SER A 71 5.91 7.26 10.14
CA SER A 71 7.26 7.82 10.25
C SER A 71 7.25 9.24 10.81
N ILE A 72 6.33 10.10 10.34
CA ILE A 72 6.17 11.47 10.86
C ILE A 72 5.80 11.44 12.35
N PHE A 73 4.87 10.56 12.74
CA PHE A 73 4.44 10.41 14.12
C PHE A 73 5.60 9.96 15.02
N VAL A 74 6.38 8.96 14.60
CA VAL A 74 7.54 8.46 15.35
C VAL A 74 8.61 9.55 15.50
N ILE A 75 8.92 10.29 14.45
CA ILE A 75 9.90 11.40 14.51
C ILE A 75 9.46 12.47 15.52
N ARG A 76 8.19 12.88 15.47
CA ARG A 76 7.65 13.86 16.42
C ARG A 76 7.64 13.34 17.85
N TRP A 77 7.33 12.06 18.05
CA TRP A 77 7.33 11.44 19.36
C TRP A 77 8.73 11.35 19.96
N LEU A 78 9.74 11.00 19.16
CA LEU A 78 11.14 10.98 19.57
C LEU A 78 11.67 12.38 19.88
N SER A 79 11.36 13.37 19.04
CA SER A 79 11.72 14.77 19.28
C SER A 79 11.12 15.31 20.58
N ASN A 80 9.87 14.95 20.92
CA ASN A 80 9.26 15.37 22.18
C ASN A 80 9.84 14.67 23.42
N ARG A 81 10.63 13.61 23.26
CA ARG A 81 11.29 12.88 24.36
C ARG A 81 12.72 13.35 24.65
N ASN A 82 13.38 14.03 23.70
CA ASN A 82 14.67 14.68 23.90
C ASN A 82 14.52 16.19 23.63
N PRO A 83 14.04 16.98 24.61
CA PRO A 83 13.90 18.43 24.46
C PRO A 83 15.24 19.20 24.55
N GLU A 84 16.39 18.53 24.44
CA GLU A 84 17.70 19.17 24.46
C GLU A 84 18.17 19.48 23.04
N ASP A 85 17.49 20.43 22.39
CA ASP A 85 17.96 21.30 21.30
C ASP A 85 17.00 22.49 21.15
#